data_AF-A0A4V3WZ84-F1
#
_entry.id   AF-A0A4V3WZ84-F1
#
_cell.length_a   1.000
_cell.length_b   1.000
_cell.length_c   1.000
_cell.angle_alpha   90.00
_cell.angle_beta   90.00
_cell.angle_gamma   90.00
#
_symmetry.space_group_name_H-M   'P 1'
#
loop_
_entity.id
_entity.type
_entity.pdbx_description
1 polymer ?
#
loop_
_entity_poly.entity_id
_entity_poly.type
_entity_poly.pdbx_seq_one_letter_code
_entity_poly.pdbx_strand_id
1 'polypeptide(L)'
;QEFKAYSRVLERDMKRIQQSRQHLYEVNMGATAVGTGLNADPEYIEAVVKHLAAISELPLVGAEDLVDATQNTDAYTEVSAALKVCMMNMSKIANDLRLMASGPRVGLAEIMLPARQPGSSIMPGKV
;
A
#
# COMPACT_ATOMS: atom_id res chain seq x y z
N GLN A 1 -13.98 22.82 5.09
CA GLN A 1 -14.74 21.66 4.56
C GLN A 1 -13.88 20.84 3.60
N GLU A 2 -13.16 21.48 2.68
CA GLU A 2 -12.24 20.85 1.71
C GLU A 2 -11.16 19.94 2.34
N PHE A 3 -10.35 20.45 3.27
CA PHE A 3 -9.31 19.65 3.93
C PHE A 3 -9.87 18.46 4.74
N LYS A 4 -11.10 18.58 5.25
CA LYS A 4 -11.81 17.44 5.88
C LYS A 4 -12.18 16.39 4.83
N ALA A 5 -12.53 16.78 3.61
CA ALA A 5 -12.78 15.82 2.54
C ALA A 5 -11.49 15.06 2.16
N TYR A 6 -10.33 15.73 2.17
CA TYR A 6 -9.03 15.08 1.96
C TYR A 6 -8.73 14.04 3.04
N SER A 7 -8.93 14.36 4.33
CA SER A 7 -8.71 13.39 5.41
C SER A 7 -9.63 12.17 5.26
N ARG A 8 -10.89 12.38 4.89
CA ARG A 8 -11.88 11.31 4.73
C ARG A 8 -11.56 10.36 3.58
N VAL A 9 -10.97 10.84 2.48
CA VAL A 9 -10.56 9.92 1.41
C VAL A 9 -9.36 9.07 1.84
N LEU A 10 -8.38 9.66 2.53
CA LEU A 10 -7.23 8.93 3.06
C LEU A 10 -7.62 7.89 4.11
N GLU A 11 -8.58 8.20 5.00
CA GLU A 11 -9.14 7.21 5.94
C GLU A 11 -9.71 5.98 5.22
N ARG A 12 -10.41 6.20 4.08
CA ARG A 12 -10.92 5.10 3.26
C ARG A 12 -9.80 4.32 2.57
N ASP A 13 -8.77 5.01 2.09
CA ASP A 13 -7.60 4.37 1.47
C ASP A 13 -6.83 3.50 2.45
N MET A 14 -6.59 4.00 3.68
CA MET A 14 -5.98 3.22 4.76
C MET A 14 -6.77 1.94 5.03
N LYS A 15 -8.11 2.03 5.10
CA LYS A 15 -8.96 0.86 5.30
C LYS A 15 -8.83 -0.15 4.15
N ARG A 16 -8.83 0.31 2.89
CA ARG A 16 -8.66 -0.57 1.72
C ARG A 16 -7.33 -1.32 1.77
N ILE A 17 -6.23 -0.61 2.04
CA ILE A 17 -4.89 -1.19 2.12
C ILE A 17 -4.81 -2.19 3.28
N GLN A 18 -5.39 -1.86 4.44
CA GLN A 18 -5.44 -2.77 5.59
C GLN A 18 -6.21 -4.05 5.30
N GLN A 19 -7.30 -3.96 4.53
CA GLN A 19 -8.11 -5.10 4.12
C GLN A 19 -7.36 -5.97 3.09
N SER A 20 -6.86 -5.37 2.01
CA SER A 20 -6.15 -6.13 0.96
C SER A 20 -4.88 -6.81 1.50
N ARG A 21 -4.21 -6.20 2.49
CA ARG A 21 -3.02 -6.80 3.11
C ARG A 21 -3.33 -8.10 3.85
N GLN A 22 -4.57 -8.34 4.29
CA GLN A 22 -4.90 -9.57 5.02
C GLN A 22 -4.61 -10.82 4.17
N HIS A 23 -4.83 -10.73 2.86
CA HIS A 23 -4.56 -11.81 1.91
C HIS A 23 -3.07 -12.14 1.76
N LEU A 24 -2.16 -11.25 2.19
CA LEU A 24 -0.72 -11.53 2.19
C LEU A 24 -0.25 -12.36 3.39
N TYR A 25 -1.11 -12.61 4.38
CA TYR A 25 -0.77 -13.43 5.54
C TYR A 25 -0.95 -14.93 5.28
N GLU A 26 -1.63 -15.29 4.20
CA GLU A 26 -1.75 -16.67 3.76
C GLU A 26 -0.46 -17.09 3.03
N VAL A 27 0.14 -18.20 3.46
CA VAL A 27 1.41 -18.70 2.93
C VAL A 27 1.31 -20.18 2.56
N ASN A 28 1.97 -20.57 1.47
CA ASN A 28 1.97 -21.94 0.95
C ASN A 28 3.16 -22.78 1.46
N MET A 29 3.67 -22.48 2.66
CA MET A 29 4.80 -23.23 3.21
C MET A 29 4.42 -24.72 3.38
N GLY A 30 5.23 -25.62 2.80
CA GLY A 30 4.87 -27.04 2.68
C GLY A 30 4.46 -27.47 1.28
N ALA A 31 4.13 -26.54 0.38
CA ALA A 31 3.75 -26.81 -1.00
C ALA A 31 4.81 -27.54 -1.85
N THR A 32 6.09 -27.33 -1.52
CA THR A 32 7.27 -27.73 -2.31
C THR A 32 7.23 -27.17 -3.74
N ALA A 33 7.38 -28.01 -4.77
CA ALA A 33 7.61 -27.55 -6.14
C ALA A 33 6.34 -27.04 -6.84
N VAL A 34 5.20 -27.69 -6.59
CA VAL A 34 3.95 -27.47 -7.35
C VAL A 34 2.70 -27.48 -6.47
N GLY A 35 2.86 -27.45 -5.14
CA GLY A 35 1.75 -27.44 -4.18
C GLY A 35 1.34 -28.81 -3.62
N THR A 36 1.88 -29.91 -4.14
CA THR A 36 1.51 -31.26 -3.68
C THR A 36 2.14 -31.66 -2.35
N GLY A 37 3.13 -30.91 -1.86
CA GLY A 37 3.90 -31.28 -0.69
C GLY A 37 4.83 -32.48 -0.92
N LEU A 38 5.10 -32.85 -2.18
CA LEU A 38 6.01 -33.95 -2.49
C LEU A 38 7.39 -33.70 -1.86
N ASN A 39 7.89 -34.70 -1.13
CA ASN A 39 9.14 -34.67 -0.35
C ASN A 39 9.15 -33.74 0.88
N ALA A 40 8.01 -33.17 1.26
CA ALA A 40 7.85 -32.54 2.57
C ALA A 40 7.34 -33.58 3.58
N ASP A 41 7.93 -33.55 4.78
CA ASP A 41 7.41 -34.31 5.91
C ASP A 41 6.02 -33.76 6.30
N PRO A 42 4.99 -34.61 6.50
CA PRO A 42 3.68 -34.15 6.98
C PRO A 42 3.77 -33.31 8.26
N GLU A 43 4.68 -33.65 9.19
CA GLU A 43 4.88 -32.87 10.42
C GLU A 43 5.45 -31.47 10.12
N TYR A 44 6.29 -31.36 9.09
CA TYR A 44 6.80 -30.06 8.64
C TYR A 44 5.67 -29.17 8.11
N ILE A 45 4.75 -29.71 7.30
CA ILE A 45 3.63 -28.95 6.71
C ILE A 45 2.74 -28.37 7.83
N GLU A 46 2.47 -29.15 8.87
CA GLU A 46 1.63 -28.72 10.00
C GLU A 46 2.32 -27.72 10.96
N ALA A 47 3.66 -27.76 11.06
CA ALA A 47 4.42 -26.98 12.03
C ALA A 47 5.01 -25.69 11.47
N VAL A 48 5.42 -25.67 10.19
CA VAL A 48 6.25 -24.59 9.63
C VAL A 48 5.58 -23.22 9.74
N VAL A 49 4.28 -23.11 9.45
CA VAL A 49 3.57 -21.83 9.50
C VAL A 49 3.48 -21.30 10.94
N LYS A 50 3.27 -22.19 11.93
CA LYS A 50 3.23 -21.82 13.35
C LYS A 50 4.57 -21.24 13.79
N HIS A 51 5.68 -21.88 13.39
CA HIS A 51 7.01 -21.37 13.66
C HIS A 51 7.27 -20.04 12.96
N LEU A 52 6.86 -19.90 11.69
CA LEU A 52 7.04 -18.67 10.93
C LEU A 52 6.25 -17.50 11.52
N ALA A 53 5.00 -17.74 11.94
CA ALA A 53 4.17 -16.76 12.64
C ALA A 53 4.81 -16.33 13.97
N ALA A 54 5.33 -17.28 14.75
CA ALA A 54 5.99 -17.00 16.03
C ALA A 54 7.29 -16.18 15.86
N ILE A 55 8.09 -16.47 14.83
CA ILE A 55 9.35 -15.77 14.55
C ILE A 55 9.11 -14.37 13.99
N SER A 56 8.15 -14.24 13.07
CA SER A 56 7.88 -12.97 12.38
C SER A 56 6.98 -12.02 13.16
N GLU A 57 6.28 -12.51 14.19
CA GLU A 57 5.21 -11.79 14.90
C GLU A 57 4.07 -11.33 13.98
N LEU A 58 3.93 -11.98 12.83
CA LEU A 58 2.85 -11.75 11.87
C LEU A 58 1.77 -12.82 12.02
N PRO A 59 0.49 -12.47 11.75
CA PRO A 59 -0.63 -13.40 11.84
C PRO A 59 -0.69 -14.35 10.63
N LEU A 60 0.43 -15.04 10.34
CA LEU A 60 0.54 -15.92 9.19
C LEU A 60 -0.33 -17.18 9.36
N VAL A 61 -0.99 -17.57 8.27
CA VAL A 61 -1.83 -18.76 8.20
C VAL A 61 -1.44 -19.60 6.99
N GLY A 62 -1.61 -20.91 7.09
CA GLY A 62 -1.34 -21.82 5.97
C GLY A 62 -2.47 -21.72 4.95
N ALA A 63 -2.13 -21.81 3.67
CA ALA A 63 -3.13 -21.82 2.62
C ALA A 63 -4.03 -23.06 2.71
N GLU A 64 -5.33 -22.88 2.39
CA GLU A 64 -6.30 -23.99 2.40
C GLU A 64 -5.99 -25.02 1.31
N ASP A 65 -5.53 -24.56 0.14
CA ASP A 65 -5.07 -25.38 -0.97
C ASP A 65 -3.67 -24.93 -1.41
N LEU A 66 -2.67 -25.79 -1.19
CA LEU A 66 -1.28 -25.51 -1.51
C LEU A 66 -1.00 -25.51 -3.03
N VAL A 67 -1.80 -26.21 -3.84
CA VAL A 67 -1.69 -26.20 -5.30
C VAL A 67 -2.20 -24.87 -5.85
N ASP A 68 -3.34 -24.41 -5.36
CA ASP A 68 -3.90 -23.11 -5.71
C ASP A 68 -2.94 -21.96 -5.33
N ALA A 69 -2.51 -21.93 -4.06
CA ALA A 69 -1.64 -20.89 -3.53
C ALA A 69 -0.24 -20.87 -4.18
N THR A 70 0.19 -21.96 -4.81
CA THR A 70 1.45 -22.00 -5.58
C THR A 70 1.32 -21.38 -6.96
N GLN A 71 0.12 -21.42 -7.55
CA GLN A 71 -0.12 -20.97 -8.93
C GLN A 71 -0.61 -19.52 -9.01
N ASN A 72 -1.34 -19.06 -8.00
CA ASN A 72 -2.03 -17.78 -8.04
C ASN A 72 -1.26 -16.65 -7.33
N THR A 73 -1.41 -15.44 -7.85
CA THR A 73 -0.69 -14.22 -7.43
C THR A 73 -1.63 -13.02 -7.29
N ASP A 74 -2.92 -13.31 -7.20
CA ASP A 74 -4.02 -12.36 -7.10
C ASP A 74 -3.95 -11.49 -5.84
N ALA A 75 -3.52 -12.05 -4.70
CA ALA A 75 -3.32 -11.27 -3.45
C ALA A 75 -2.37 -10.07 -3.64
N TYR A 76 -1.27 -10.24 -4.40
CA TYR A 76 -0.35 -9.14 -4.72
C TYR A 76 -1.00 -8.10 -5.62
N THR A 77 -1.82 -8.56 -6.57
CA THR A 77 -2.54 -7.70 -7.51
C THR A 77 -3.60 -6.88 -6.80
N GLU A 78 -4.31 -7.46 -5.83
CA GLU A 78 -5.29 -6.75 -5.01
C GLU A 78 -4.64 -5.63 -4.19
N VAL A 79 -3.52 -5.93 -3.52
CA VAL A 79 -2.74 -4.92 -2.78
C VAL A 79 -2.25 -3.81 -3.70
N SER A 80 -1.73 -4.16 -4.87
CA SER A 80 -1.31 -3.19 -5.88
C SER A 80 -2.46 -2.29 -6.34
N ALA A 81 -3.65 -2.85 -6.55
CA ALA A 81 -4.84 -2.09 -6.90
C ALA A 81 -5.28 -1.15 -5.77
N ALA A 82 -5.27 -1.61 -4.51
CA ALA A 82 -5.58 -0.76 -3.35
C ALA A 82 -4.61 0.43 -3.23
N LEU A 83 -3.31 0.17 -3.42
CA LEU A 83 -2.28 1.22 -3.46
C LEU A 83 -2.50 2.20 -4.62
N LYS A 84 -2.85 1.71 -5.81
CA LYS A 84 -3.14 2.56 -6.97
C LYS A 84 -4.29 3.53 -6.69
N VAL A 85 -5.36 3.07 -6.05
CA VAL A 85 -6.48 3.94 -5.66
C VAL A 85 -6.02 5.04 -4.69
N CYS A 86 -5.23 4.67 -3.66
CA CYS A 86 -4.65 5.64 -2.74
C CYS A 86 -3.81 6.71 -3.46
N MET A 87 -2.94 6.27 -4.37
CA MET A 87 -2.07 7.17 -5.13
C MET A 87 -2.85 8.12 -6.05
N MET A 88 -3.94 7.67 -6.66
CA MET A 88 -4.82 8.55 -7.44
C MET A 88 -5.42 9.66 -6.57
N ASN A 89 -5.88 9.32 -5.35
CA ASN A 89 -6.43 10.30 -4.42
C ASN A 89 -5.36 11.28 -3.92
N MET A 90 -4.17 10.78 -3.56
CA MET A 90 -3.04 11.63 -3.16
C MET A 90 -2.59 12.57 -4.28
N SER A 91 -2.52 12.07 -5.51
CA SER A 91 -2.17 12.89 -6.68
C SER A 91 -3.17 14.03 -6.88
N LYS A 92 -4.48 13.75 -6.74
CA LYS A 92 -5.52 14.77 -6.76
C LYS A 92 -5.32 15.83 -5.66
N ILE A 93 -5.12 15.40 -4.41
CA ILE A 93 -4.86 16.33 -3.29
C ILE A 93 -3.63 17.21 -3.57
N ALA A 94 -2.54 16.61 -4.08
CA ALA A 94 -1.34 17.36 -4.43
C ALA A 94 -1.56 18.37 -5.56
N ASN A 95 -2.42 18.05 -6.54
CA ASN A 95 -2.83 18.99 -7.59
C ASN A 95 -3.61 20.17 -7.01
N ASP A 96 -4.58 19.92 -6.14
CA ASP A 96 -5.36 20.98 -5.49
C ASP A 96 -4.45 21.91 -4.68
N LEU A 97 -3.55 21.35 -3.87
CA LEU A 97 -2.60 22.15 -3.08
C LEU A 97 -1.73 23.05 -3.97
N ARG A 98 -1.22 22.53 -5.08
CA ARG A 98 -0.44 23.32 -6.05
C ARG A 98 -1.28 24.41 -6.71
N LEU A 99 -2.54 24.12 -7.03
CA LEU A 99 -3.42 25.07 -7.70
C LEU A 99 -3.81 26.21 -6.73
N MET A 100 -4.24 25.88 -5.51
CA MET A 100 -4.55 26.85 -4.46
C MET A 100 -3.34 27.71 -4.08
N ALA A 101 -2.14 27.14 -4.09
CA ALA A 101 -0.89 27.85 -3.81
C ALA A 101 -0.29 28.59 -5.02
N SER A 102 -0.91 28.52 -6.20
CA SER A 102 -0.40 29.19 -7.39
C SER A 102 -0.41 30.71 -7.20
N GLY A 103 0.65 31.41 -7.60
CA GLY A 103 0.76 32.86 -7.36
C GLY A 103 2.21 33.35 -7.38
N PRO A 104 2.52 34.47 -6.70
CA PRO A 104 1.68 35.19 -5.74
C PRO A 104 0.75 36.25 -6.34
N ARG A 105 0.95 36.66 -7.60
CA ARG A 105 0.15 37.75 -8.22
C ARG A 105 -0.78 37.32 -9.35
N VAL A 106 -0.43 36.23 -10.03
CA VAL A 106 -1.11 35.75 -11.25
C VAL A 106 -1.62 34.31 -11.10
N GLY A 107 -2.00 33.93 -9.87
CA GLY A 107 -2.60 32.65 -9.53
C GLY A 107 -3.69 32.83 -8.48
N LEU A 108 -4.12 31.74 -7.84
CA LEU A 108 -5.20 31.79 -6.83
C LEU A 108 -4.74 32.36 -5.49
N ALA A 109 -3.54 31.99 -5.03
CA ALA A 109 -2.95 32.40 -3.75
C ALA A 109 -3.87 32.22 -2.52
N GLU A 110 -4.71 31.18 -2.53
CA GLU A 110 -5.67 30.87 -1.46
C GLU A 110 -4.99 30.30 -0.21
N ILE A 111 -3.87 29.60 -0.40
CA ILE A 111 -3.05 29.05 0.69
C ILE A 111 -1.58 29.41 0.49
N MET A 112 -0.82 29.42 1.58
CA MET A 112 0.64 29.54 1.55
C MET A 112 1.27 28.21 1.97
N LEU A 113 2.12 27.65 1.09
CA LEU A 113 2.90 26.47 1.42
C LEU A 113 4.24 26.86 2.05
N PRO A 114 4.79 26.06 2.99
CA PRO A 114 6.09 26.34 3.58
C PRO A 114 7.20 26.31 2.53
N ALA A 115 8.00 27.37 2.47
CA ALA A 115 9.17 27.42 1.59
C ALA A 115 10.26 26.44 2.06
N ARG A 116 10.73 25.59 1.16
CA ARG A 116 11.76 24.58 1.45
C ARG A 116 13.07 24.81 0.70
N GLN A 117 13.01 25.39 -0.50
CA GLN A 117 14.17 25.68 -1.33
C GLN A 117 13.88 26.83 -2.31
N PRO A 118 14.91 27.50 -2.85
CA PRO A 118 14.74 28.44 -3.95
C PRO A 118 14.16 27.74 -5.19
N GLY A 119 13.08 28.27 -5.75
CA GLY A 119 12.40 27.71 -6.93
C GLY A 119 13.01 28.15 -8.27
N SER A 120 13.94 29.10 -8.26
CA SER A 120 14.71 29.53 -9.44
C SER A 120 15.99 30.25 -9.01
N SER A 121 17.07 30.04 -9.76
CA SER A 121 18.33 30.77 -9.59
C SER A 121 18.26 32.23 -10.07
N ILE A 122 17.25 32.58 -10.89
CA ILE A 122 17.16 33.90 -11.54
C ILE A 122 16.03 34.76 -10.96
N MET A 123 14.95 34.14 -10.44
CA MET A 123 13.79 34.86 -9.90
C MET A 123 13.86 34.90 -8.36
N PRO A 124 14.32 36.00 -7.74
CA PRO A 124 14.42 36.10 -6.28
C PRO A 124 13.04 35.98 -5.65
N GLY A 125 12.93 35.18 -4.59
CA GLY A 125 11.68 34.94 -3.87
C GLY A 125 10.72 33.96 -4.54
N LYS A 126 11.06 33.40 -5.72
CA LYS A 126 10.33 32.25 -6.24
C LYS A 126 10.67 31.02 -5.41
N VAL A 127 9.64 30.33 -4.96
CA VAL A 127 9.69 29.09 -4.16
C VAL A 127 8.97 28.01 -4.93
#